data_AF-A0A352SZ54-F1
#
_entry.id   AF-A0A352SZ54-F1
#
_cell.length_a   1.000
_cell.length_b   1.000
_cell.length_c   1.000
_cell.angle_alpha   90.00
_cell.angle_beta   90.00
_cell.angle_gamma   90.00
#
_symmetry.space_group_name_H-M   'P 1'
#
loop_
_entity.id
_entity.type
_entity.pdbx_description
1 polymer ?
#
loop_
_entity_poly.entity_id
_entity_poly.type
_entity_poly.pdbx_seq_one_letter_code
_entity_poly.pdbx_strand_id
1 'polypeptide(L)'
;MYIKLNKTTMKKLNPENMRLDKKLSISFAVIILLFIIPVFVSLLKFSETVKFLKEINNITIPQIYTASTVSTNLKEIEKNLYASTLTDNTTKKAEYISYSNNLYENTVINLNELRSASSENSSHVDTILELFLKEAEIRNEIMNSKYKSDASRIIFNSYEPIVNEINLNINMFTDNINNALREKTIERDRTAGFSIVLSAFTYLATVVLALFISKTITISITKPLTEIENLAMALAEGRLDYKITYESGNEIGRLAELLKKSTASLAKYINEIDAAMKQLSDGNLIINTGGQFKGDFWKIGASIETSADMLAKTMESINQLSFEVSSCSNKILLSSTDISNGADEQSISVETAYAAIKNISSYISTNTESTYDAENRLLGIDNEIACCSRKMNEMVHAMSEISAKSKEIEKIIKIIDNITLQTNILALNAAVEAAHAGSSGKGLSVIADEVRSLAETSSESAKNISVL
;
A
#
# COMPACT_ATOMS: atom_id res chain seq x y z
N MET A 1 57.45 -11.29 -30.57
CA MET A 1 56.22 -12.03 -30.90
C MET A 1 55.02 -11.22 -30.44
N TYR A 2 54.50 -10.34 -31.30
CA TYR A 2 53.34 -9.48 -30.99
C TYR A 2 52.07 -10.34 -31.00
N ILE A 3 51.56 -10.68 -29.83
CA ILE A 3 50.27 -11.35 -29.70
C ILE A 3 49.18 -10.31 -30.02
N LYS A 4 48.60 -10.41 -31.22
CA LYS A 4 47.34 -9.75 -31.58
C LYS A 4 46.22 -10.31 -30.69
N LEU A 5 46.01 -9.70 -29.53
CA LEU A 5 44.83 -9.95 -28.71
C LEU A 5 43.59 -9.40 -29.43
N ASN A 6 42.65 -10.30 -29.72
CA ASN A 6 41.41 -10.06 -30.43
C ASN A 6 40.58 -8.95 -29.72
N LYS A 7 40.00 -8.00 -30.48
CA LYS A 7 39.21 -6.87 -29.93
C LYS A 7 38.06 -7.32 -29.02
N THR A 8 37.55 -8.54 -29.22
CA THR A 8 36.50 -9.16 -28.42
C THR A 8 36.98 -9.60 -27.03
N THR A 9 38.25 -9.98 -26.90
CA THR A 9 38.86 -10.35 -25.61
C THR A 9 39.17 -9.12 -24.76
N MET A 10 39.54 -8.00 -25.41
CA MET A 10 39.74 -6.70 -24.75
C MET A 10 38.41 -6.11 -24.20
N LYS A 11 37.27 -6.35 -24.85
CA LYS A 11 35.94 -5.94 -24.33
C LYS A 11 35.50 -6.72 -23.09
N LYS A 12 35.93 -7.99 -22.95
CA LYS A 12 35.70 -8.83 -21.76
C LYS A 12 36.65 -8.52 -20.60
N LEU A 13 37.76 -7.83 -20.86
CA LEU A 13 38.73 -7.38 -19.86
C LEU A 13 38.53 -5.92 -19.43
N ASN A 14 37.44 -5.24 -19.82
CA ASN A 14 37.16 -3.91 -19.27
C ASN A 14 36.74 -4.08 -17.79
N PRO A 15 37.52 -3.60 -16.81
CA PRO A 15 37.23 -3.78 -15.38
C PRO A 15 35.88 -3.20 -14.96
N GLU A 16 35.27 -2.32 -15.76
CA GLU A 16 33.93 -1.77 -15.51
C GLU A 16 32.81 -2.79 -15.67
N ASN A 17 32.94 -3.77 -16.57
CA ASN A 17 31.90 -4.78 -16.83
C ASN A 17 32.13 -6.11 -16.09
N MET A 18 33.18 -6.18 -15.29
CA MET A 18 33.52 -7.39 -14.56
C MET A 18 32.63 -7.55 -13.34
N ARG A 19 32.19 -8.78 -13.07
CA ARG A 19 31.43 -9.11 -11.86
C ARG A 19 32.21 -8.70 -10.60
N LEU A 20 31.49 -8.21 -9.60
CA LEU A 20 32.07 -7.63 -8.38
C LEU A 20 32.95 -8.64 -7.62
N ASP A 21 32.49 -9.89 -7.52
CA ASP A 21 33.20 -11.01 -6.90
C ASP A 21 34.56 -11.27 -7.57
N LYS A 22 34.58 -11.34 -8.90
CA LYS A 22 35.79 -11.53 -9.71
C LYS A 22 36.71 -10.32 -9.60
N LYS A 23 36.15 -9.10 -9.58
CA LYS A 23 36.92 -7.86 -9.50
C LYS A 23 37.68 -7.75 -8.19
N LEU A 24 37.01 -8.01 -7.07
CA LEU A 24 37.65 -8.06 -5.75
C LEU A 24 38.68 -9.19 -5.69
N SER A 25 38.31 -10.41 -6.08
CA SER A 25 39.21 -11.57 -6.02
C SER A 25 40.48 -11.39 -6.85
N ILE A 26 40.37 -10.91 -8.08
CA ILE A 26 41.54 -10.63 -8.94
C ILE A 26 42.41 -9.53 -8.33
N SER A 27 41.81 -8.47 -7.79
CA SER A 27 42.58 -7.38 -7.18
C SER A 27 43.37 -7.81 -5.95
N PHE A 28 42.75 -8.58 -5.06
CA PHE A 28 43.43 -9.13 -3.89
C PHE A 28 44.52 -10.12 -4.32
N ALA A 29 44.26 -10.98 -5.31
CA ALA A 29 45.27 -11.89 -5.85
C ALA A 29 46.47 -11.15 -6.44
N VAL A 30 46.24 -10.08 -7.23
CA VAL A 30 47.31 -9.25 -7.80
C VAL A 30 48.11 -8.57 -6.69
N ILE A 31 47.45 -7.98 -5.68
CA ILE A 31 48.13 -7.34 -4.54
C ILE A 31 48.98 -8.35 -3.77
N ILE A 32 48.43 -9.52 -3.43
CA ILE A 32 49.17 -10.58 -2.73
C ILE A 32 50.38 -11.03 -3.55
N LEU A 33 50.21 -11.25 -4.85
CA LEU A 33 51.29 -11.68 -5.75
C LEU A 33 52.40 -10.61 -5.87
N LEU A 34 52.04 -9.33 -5.89
CA LEU A 34 52.99 -8.21 -5.86
C LEU A 34 53.81 -8.16 -4.56
N PHE A 35 53.28 -8.65 -3.44
CA PHE A 35 54.02 -8.75 -2.18
C PHE A 35 54.88 -10.02 -2.07
N ILE A 36 54.47 -11.12 -2.69
CA ILE A 36 55.23 -12.38 -2.64
C ILE A 36 56.55 -12.28 -3.43
N ILE A 37 56.54 -11.63 -4.60
CA ILE A 37 57.72 -11.58 -5.48
C ILE A 37 58.95 -10.95 -4.78
N PRO A 38 58.87 -9.74 -4.18
CA PRO A 38 60.01 -9.15 -3.49
C PRO A 38 60.50 -9.99 -2.29
N VAL A 39 59.57 -10.59 -1.54
CA VAL A 39 59.91 -11.46 -0.40
C VAL A 39 60.70 -12.67 -0.87
N PHE A 40 60.27 -13.31 -1.96
CA PHE A 40 60.95 -14.47 -2.52
C PHE A 40 62.37 -14.12 -3.03
N VAL A 41 62.51 -13.00 -3.74
CA VAL A 41 63.83 -12.53 -4.21
C VAL A 41 64.77 -12.23 -3.03
N SER A 42 64.26 -11.61 -1.97
CA SER A 42 65.03 -11.35 -0.74
C SER A 42 65.53 -12.63 -0.08
N LEU A 43 64.67 -13.66 0.01
CA LEU A 43 65.04 -14.97 0.56
C LEU A 43 66.13 -15.67 -0.25
N LEU A 44 66.09 -15.59 -1.58
CA LEU A 44 67.15 -16.15 -2.44
C LEU A 44 68.50 -15.47 -2.17
N LYS A 45 68.51 -14.14 -2.02
CA LYS A 45 69.74 -13.38 -1.71
C LYS A 45 70.26 -13.65 -0.31
N PHE A 46 69.37 -13.80 0.67
CA PHE A 46 69.76 -14.21 2.01
C PHE A 46 70.43 -15.59 2.03
N SER A 47 69.90 -16.55 1.26
CA SER A 47 70.49 -17.88 1.12
C SER A 47 71.92 -17.85 0.54
N GLU A 48 72.17 -17.01 -0.47
CA GLU A 48 73.53 -16.79 -1.01
C GLU A 48 74.50 -16.27 0.07
N THR A 49 74.05 -15.37 0.95
CA THR A 49 74.86 -14.84 2.05
C THR A 49 75.17 -15.88 3.11
N VAL A 50 74.19 -16.71 3.48
CA VAL A 50 74.41 -17.82 4.43
C VAL A 50 75.44 -18.82 3.89
N LYS A 51 75.41 -19.13 2.58
CA LYS A 51 76.40 -20.02 1.96
C LYS A 51 77.83 -19.47 2.04
N PHE A 52 78.00 -18.18 1.75
CA PHE A 52 79.30 -17.51 1.85
C PHE A 52 79.84 -17.49 3.29
N LEU A 53 78.99 -17.20 4.28
CA LEU A 53 79.39 -17.26 5.68
C LEU A 53 79.81 -18.68 6.10
N LYS A 54 79.14 -19.72 5.59
CA LYS A 54 79.54 -21.11 5.81
C LYS A 54 80.89 -21.45 5.16
N GLU A 55 81.16 -20.95 3.95
CA GLU A 55 82.46 -21.12 3.28
C GLU A 55 83.60 -20.50 4.12
N ILE A 56 83.42 -19.26 4.59
CA ILE A 56 84.40 -18.59 5.47
C ILE A 56 84.62 -19.39 6.75
N ASN A 57 83.54 -19.74 7.46
CA ASN A 57 83.64 -20.35 8.79
C ASN A 57 84.18 -21.78 8.75
N ASN A 58 83.83 -22.56 7.73
CA ASN A 58 84.15 -23.99 7.70
C ASN A 58 85.35 -24.35 6.82
N ILE A 59 85.79 -23.45 5.94
CA ILE A 59 86.92 -23.69 5.04
C ILE A 59 88.03 -22.69 5.32
N THR A 60 87.74 -21.40 5.17
CA THR A 60 88.82 -20.40 5.13
C THR A 60 89.43 -20.09 6.49
N ILE A 61 88.63 -19.92 7.54
CA ILE A 61 89.14 -19.69 8.90
C ILE A 61 89.99 -20.88 9.39
N PRO A 62 89.53 -22.15 9.26
CA PRO A 62 90.36 -23.31 9.58
C PRO A 62 91.69 -23.33 8.82
N GLN A 63 91.71 -23.06 7.51
CA GLN A 63 92.95 -23.03 6.73
C GLN A 63 93.97 -22.01 7.27
N ILE A 64 93.53 -20.79 7.57
CA ILE A 64 94.40 -19.75 8.15
C ILE A 64 94.91 -20.19 9.52
N TYR A 65 94.03 -20.74 10.36
CA TYR A 65 94.39 -21.22 11.69
C TYR A 65 95.41 -22.37 11.64
N THR A 66 95.21 -23.34 10.75
CA THR A 66 96.13 -24.47 10.55
C THR A 66 97.49 -23.98 10.02
N ALA A 67 97.50 -23.05 9.06
CA ALA A 67 98.74 -22.44 8.55
C ALA A 67 99.51 -21.69 9.65
N SER A 68 98.81 -20.91 10.49
CA SER A 68 99.40 -20.23 11.64
C SER A 68 99.93 -21.22 12.69
N THR A 69 99.24 -22.36 12.87
CA THR A 69 99.67 -23.42 13.79
C THR A 69 100.97 -24.08 13.32
N VAL A 70 101.09 -24.38 12.02
CA VAL A 70 102.34 -24.89 11.41
C VAL A 70 103.50 -23.93 11.67
N SER A 71 103.31 -22.63 11.41
CA SER A 71 104.34 -21.61 11.65
C SER A 71 104.76 -21.55 13.12
N THR A 72 103.79 -21.64 14.04
CA THR A 72 104.05 -21.63 15.49
C THR A 72 104.83 -22.89 15.90
N ASN A 73 104.41 -24.07 15.45
CA ASN A 73 105.09 -25.33 15.73
C ASN A 73 106.54 -25.31 15.25
N LEU A 74 106.81 -24.78 14.04
CA LEU A 74 108.16 -24.68 13.49
C LEU A 74 109.08 -23.79 14.35
N LYS A 75 108.58 -22.65 14.82
CA LYS A 75 109.33 -21.77 15.74
C LYS A 75 109.58 -22.43 17.08
N GLU A 76 108.61 -23.19 17.59
CA GLU A 76 108.79 -23.94 18.83
C GLU A 76 109.80 -25.08 18.64
N ILE A 77 109.76 -25.81 17.53
CA ILE A 77 110.76 -26.83 17.17
C ILE A 77 112.15 -26.19 17.16
N GLU A 78 112.34 -25.10 16.42
CA GLU A 78 113.60 -24.35 16.34
C GLU A 78 114.12 -23.96 17.74
N LYS A 79 113.25 -23.37 18.58
CA LYS A 79 113.57 -23.01 19.96
C LYS A 79 114.02 -24.22 20.79
N ASN A 80 113.34 -25.35 20.65
CA ASN A 80 113.69 -26.58 21.38
C ASN A 80 114.99 -27.20 20.86
N LEU A 81 115.27 -27.12 19.56
CA LEU A 81 116.56 -27.51 19.00
C LEU A 81 117.68 -26.64 19.57
N TYR A 82 117.53 -25.32 19.59
CA TYR A 82 118.48 -24.41 20.24
C TYR A 82 118.67 -24.78 21.73
N ALA A 83 117.59 -24.93 22.49
CA ALA A 83 117.64 -25.29 23.91
C ALA A 83 118.36 -26.64 24.15
N SER A 84 118.17 -27.61 23.24
CA SER A 84 118.84 -28.92 23.29
C SER A 84 120.36 -28.83 23.08
N THR A 85 120.86 -27.82 22.36
CA THR A 85 122.30 -27.57 22.17
C THR A 85 122.92 -26.81 23.35
N LEU A 86 122.14 -25.97 24.02
CA LEU A 86 122.60 -25.12 25.13
C LEU A 86 122.66 -25.84 26.48
N THR A 87 121.77 -26.81 26.73
CA THR A 87 121.74 -27.55 28.01
C THR A 87 122.87 -28.59 28.11
N ASP A 88 123.52 -28.70 29.27
CA ASP A 88 124.44 -29.81 29.60
C ASP A 88 123.71 -31.02 30.25
N ASN A 89 122.44 -30.84 30.63
CA ASN A 89 121.64 -31.90 31.24
C ASN A 89 121.04 -32.83 30.16
N THR A 90 121.48 -34.08 30.14
CA THR A 90 121.06 -35.11 29.18
C THR A 90 119.56 -35.40 29.21
N THR A 91 118.94 -35.38 30.39
CA THR A 91 117.48 -35.59 30.54
C THR A 91 116.70 -34.45 29.92
N LYS A 92 117.06 -33.19 30.24
CA LYS A 92 116.42 -32.01 29.63
C LYS A 92 116.63 -31.95 28.12
N LYS A 93 117.81 -32.36 27.64
CA LYS A 93 118.08 -32.48 26.20
C LYS A 93 117.11 -33.46 25.52
N ALA A 94 116.92 -34.64 26.12
CA ALA A 94 115.99 -35.64 25.60
C ALA A 94 114.53 -35.15 25.63
N GLU A 95 114.13 -34.39 26.67
CA GLU A 95 112.81 -33.76 26.75
C GLU A 95 112.58 -32.75 25.61
N TYR A 96 113.53 -31.85 25.35
CA TYR A 96 113.43 -30.88 24.25
C TYR A 96 113.35 -31.56 22.88
N ILE A 97 114.14 -32.62 22.66
CA ILE A 97 114.09 -33.41 21.43
C ILE A 97 112.73 -34.14 21.29
N SER A 98 112.22 -34.73 22.37
CA SER A 98 110.92 -35.41 22.38
C SER A 98 109.77 -34.45 22.08
N TYR A 99 109.77 -33.26 22.69
CA TYR A 99 108.77 -32.22 22.44
C TYR A 99 108.85 -31.70 21.00
N SER A 100 110.06 -31.49 20.49
CA SER A 100 110.29 -31.15 19.07
C SER A 100 109.74 -32.22 18.12
N ASN A 101 109.93 -33.50 18.42
CA ASN A 101 109.39 -34.59 17.61
C ASN A 101 107.86 -34.61 17.63
N ASN A 102 107.23 -34.40 18.79
CA ASN A 102 105.77 -34.34 18.88
C ASN A 102 105.19 -33.17 18.06
N LEU A 103 105.79 -31.99 18.17
CA LEU A 103 105.42 -30.82 17.35
C LEU A 103 105.63 -31.09 15.86
N TYR A 104 106.69 -31.81 15.49
CA TYR A 104 106.93 -32.18 14.10
C TYR A 104 105.83 -33.09 13.54
N GLU A 105 105.43 -34.14 14.27
CA GLU A 105 104.31 -35.01 13.87
C GLU A 105 103.00 -34.23 13.72
N ASN A 106 102.69 -33.33 14.66
CA ASN A 106 101.52 -32.46 14.54
C ASN A 106 101.60 -31.52 13.32
N THR A 107 102.81 -31.05 12.99
CA THR A 107 103.06 -30.21 11.82
C THR A 107 102.87 -31.00 10.52
N VAL A 108 103.30 -32.26 10.47
CA VAL A 108 103.03 -33.17 9.34
C VAL A 108 101.52 -33.34 9.12
N ILE A 109 100.76 -33.54 10.19
CA ILE A 109 99.30 -33.68 10.11
C ILE A 109 98.66 -32.40 9.56
N ASN A 110 99.00 -31.25 10.13
CA ASN A 110 98.46 -29.95 9.73
C ASN A 110 98.84 -29.58 8.29
N LEU A 111 100.06 -29.89 7.84
CA LEU A 111 100.48 -29.68 6.45
C LEU A 111 99.70 -30.56 5.46
N ASN A 112 99.41 -31.81 5.84
CA ASN A 112 98.57 -32.70 5.04
C ASN A 112 97.12 -32.21 4.97
N GLU A 113 96.59 -31.66 6.07
CA GLU A 113 95.25 -31.04 6.11
C GLU A 113 95.19 -29.78 5.23
N LEU A 114 96.22 -28.93 5.26
CA LEU A 114 96.32 -27.77 4.36
C LEU A 114 96.35 -28.20 2.90
N ARG A 115 97.08 -29.27 2.57
CA ARG A 115 97.14 -29.82 1.21
C ARG A 115 95.77 -30.33 0.76
N SER A 116 95.04 -31.06 1.61
CA SER A 116 93.73 -31.61 1.23
C SER A 116 92.63 -30.55 1.13
N ALA A 117 92.72 -29.49 1.94
CA ALA A 117 91.76 -28.38 1.92
C ALA A 117 92.02 -27.39 0.76
N SER A 118 93.23 -27.35 0.20
CA SER A 118 93.60 -26.39 -0.84
C SER A 118 93.28 -26.90 -2.24
N SER A 119 92.07 -26.60 -2.74
CA SER A 119 91.71 -26.86 -4.14
C SER A 119 92.14 -25.69 -5.05
N GLU A 120 93.03 -25.96 -6.01
CA GLU A 120 93.37 -25.17 -7.21
C GLU A 120 94.39 -24.01 -7.12
N ASN A 121 95.06 -23.71 -6.00
CA ASN A 121 96.06 -22.61 -5.99
C ASN A 121 97.20 -22.73 -4.94
N SER A 122 97.70 -23.94 -4.70
CA SER A 122 98.61 -24.18 -3.57
C SER A 122 100.09 -24.26 -3.93
N SER A 123 100.57 -23.50 -4.93
CA SER A 123 102.02 -23.45 -5.24
C SER A 123 102.86 -23.20 -3.97
N HIS A 124 102.35 -22.43 -3.01
CA HIS A 124 102.99 -22.22 -1.72
C HIS A 124 102.92 -23.42 -0.78
N VAL A 125 101.79 -24.16 -0.72
CA VAL A 125 101.69 -25.37 0.13
C VAL A 125 102.60 -26.47 -0.38
N ASP A 126 102.69 -26.65 -1.70
CA ASP A 126 103.61 -27.61 -2.31
C ASP A 126 105.07 -27.24 -2.03
N THR A 127 105.42 -25.95 -2.13
CA THR A 127 106.75 -25.44 -1.78
C THR A 127 107.05 -25.63 -0.28
N ILE A 128 106.07 -25.38 0.60
CA ILE A 128 106.20 -25.62 2.04
C ILE A 128 106.49 -27.10 2.30
N LEU A 129 105.76 -28.02 1.66
CA LEU A 129 105.98 -29.46 1.82
C LEU A 129 107.38 -29.87 1.35
N GLU A 130 107.86 -29.34 0.23
CA GLU A 130 109.22 -29.61 -0.27
C GLU A 130 110.30 -29.10 0.70
N LEU A 131 110.16 -27.85 1.17
CA LEU A 131 111.08 -27.26 2.14
C LEU A 131 111.03 -27.99 3.48
N PHE A 132 109.87 -28.49 3.89
CA PHE A 132 109.70 -29.24 5.13
C PHE A 132 110.38 -30.61 5.07
N LEU A 133 110.43 -31.27 3.90
CA LEU A 133 111.24 -32.47 3.71
C LEU A 133 112.73 -32.18 3.88
N LYS A 134 113.22 -31.07 3.32
CA LYS A 134 114.60 -30.61 3.51
C LYS A 134 114.90 -30.22 4.97
N GLU A 135 113.96 -29.55 5.63
CA GLU A 135 114.03 -29.24 7.07
C GLU A 135 114.17 -30.52 7.91
N ALA A 136 113.44 -31.58 7.57
CA ALA A 136 113.49 -32.85 8.28
C ALA A 136 114.86 -33.53 8.20
N GLU A 137 115.52 -33.49 7.04
CA GLU A 137 116.88 -34.01 6.87
C GLU A 137 117.88 -33.24 7.77
N ILE A 138 117.82 -31.91 7.75
CA ILE A 138 118.70 -31.05 8.55
C ILE A 138 118.42 -31.20 10.05
N ARG A 139 117.14 -31.31 10.44
CA ARG A 139 116.76 -31.55 11.84
C ARG A 139 117.37 -32.84 12.37
N ASN A 140 117.30 -33.91 11.58
CA ASN A 140 117.89 -35.19 11.95
C ASN A 140 119.42 -35.10 12.09
N GLU A 141 120.09 -34.30 11.25
CA GLU A 141 121.53 -34.03 11.38
C GLU A 141 121.85 -33.30 12.70
N ILE A 142 121.05 -32.29 13.07
CA ILE A 142 121.19 -31.55 14.34
C ILE A 142 121.02 -32.49 15.54
N MET A 143 119.99 -33.33 15.53
CA MET A 143 119.69 -34.26 16.62
C MET A 143 120.79 -35.32 16.82
N ASN A 144 121.45 -35.74 15.74
CA ASN A 144 122.50 -36.76 15.76
C ASN A 144 123.92 -36.18 15.87
N SER A 145 124.07 -34.86 15.91
CA SER A 145 125.38 -34.22 15.98
C SER A 145 126.11 -34.53 17.30
N LYS A 146 127.37 -34.95 17.18
CA LYS A 146 128.23 -35.34 18.32
C LYS A 146 128.73 -34.15 19.11
N TYR A 147 128.89 -32.98 18.47
CA TYR A 147 129.46 -31.77 19.07
C TYR A 147 128.43 -30.64 19.08
N LYS A 148 128.31 -29.96 20.23
CA LYS A 148 127.39 -28.82 20.40
C LYS A 148 127.65 -27.69 19.40
N SER A 149 128.92 -27.38 19.14
CA SER A 149 129.33 -26.36 18.17
C SER A 149 128.84 -26.66 16.75
N ASP A 150 128.88 -27.93 16.35
CA ASP A 150 128.44 -28.36 15.02
C ASP A 150 126.91 -28.27 14.91
N ALA A 151 126.19 -28.74 15.94
CA ALA A 151 124.73 -28.62 16.00
C ALA A 151 124.27 -27.15 15.93
N SER A 152 124.86 -26.26 16.74
CA SER A 152 124.51 -24.83 16.73
C SER A 152 124.84 -24.16 15.39
N ARG A 153 125.95 -24.54 14.74
CA ARG A 153 126.30 -24.04 13.41
C ARG A 153 125.30 -24.48 12.34
N ILE A 154 124.86 -25.74 12.37
CA ILE A 154 123.86 -26.28 11.44
C ILE A 154 122.51 -25.59 11.66
N ILE A 155 122.12 -25.33 12.92
CA ILE A 155 120.89 -24.58 13.21
C ILE A 155 120.94 -23.19 12.57
N PHE A 156 122.01 -22.42 12.81
CA PHE A 156 122.11 -21.03 12.33
C PHE A 156 122.29 -20.93 10.81
N ASN A 157 123.14 -21.78 10.22
CA ASN A 157 123.50 -21.64 8.79
C ASN A 157 122.58 -22.40 7.84
N SER A 158 121.85 -23.41 8.31
CA SER A 158 121.09 -24.31 7.45
C SER A 158 119.62 -24.43 7.87
N TYR A 159 119.34 -24.64 9.16
CA TYR A 159 117.98 -24.86 9.64
C TYR A 159 117.13 -23.57 9.65
N GLU A 160 117.63 -22.52 10.28
CA GLU A 160 116.95 -21.23 10.42
C GLU A 160 116.60 -20.62 9.04
N PRO A 161 117.48 -20.62 8.02
CA PRO A 161 117.12 -20.19 6.67
C PRO A 161 115.95 -20.96 6.06
N ILE A 162 115.90 -22.29 6.19
CA ILE A 162 114.81 -23.10 5.65
C ILE A 162 113.51 -22.83 6.40
N VAL A 163 113.55 -22.76 7.74
CA VAL A 163 112.36 -22.42 8.53
C VAL A 163 111.83 -21.03 8.21
N ASN A 164 112.72 -20.06 7.96
CA ASN A 164 112.33 -18.72 7.50
C ASN A 164 111.68 -18.76 6.11
N GLU A 165 112.19 -19.58 5.19
CA GLU A 165 111.60 -19.75 3.86
C GLU A 165 110.23 -20.45 3.90
N ILE A 166 110.05 -21.43 4.79
CA ILE A 166 108.76 -22.07 5.05
C ILE A 166 107.78 -21.02 5.59
N ASN A 167 108.18 -20.26 6.60
CA ASN A 167 107.34 -19.21 7.20
C ASN A 167 106.97 -18.12 6.19
N LEU A 168 107.89 -17.75 5.30
CA LEU A 168 107.60 -16.83 4.20
C LEU A 168 106.49 -17.37 3.30
N ASN A 169 106.58 -18.64 2.88
CA ASN A 169 105.54 -19.26 2.06
C ASN A 169 104.21 -19.42 2.80
N ILE A 170 104.22 -19.68 4.11
CA ILE A 170 103.02 -19.71 4.95
C ILE A 170 102.35 -18.33 5.00
N ASN A 171 103.14 -17.28 5.16
CA ASN A 171 102.64 -15.90 5.14
C ASN A 171 102.05 -15.57 3.77
N MET A 172 102.75 -15.88 2.67
CA MET A 172 102.24 -15.67 1.31
C MET A 172 100.94 -16.45 1.04
N PHE A 173 100.84 -17.70 1.50
CA PHE A 173 99.62 -18.50 1.42
C PHE A 173 98.46 -17.85 2.17
N THR A 174 98.70 -17.43 3.42
CA THR A 174 97.70 -16.78 4.26
C THR A 174 97.28 -15.42 3.71
N ASP A 175 98.22 -14.63 3.19
CA ASP A 175 97.97 -13.35 2.54
C ASP A 175 97.15 -13.51 1.27
N ASN A 176 97.42 -14.54 0.46
CA ASN A 176 96.63 -14.85 -0.73
C ASN A 176 95.18 -15.18 -0.36
N ILE A 177 94.97 -15.99 0.69
CA ILE A 177 93.63 -16.28 1.21
C ILE A 177 92.94 -15.01 1.70
N ASN A 178 93.61 -14.20 2.51
CA ASN A 178 93.06 -12.96 3.05
C ASN A 178 92.73 -11.95 1.94
N ASN A 179 93.58 -11.83 0.93
CA ASN A 179 93.36 -10.96 -0.22
C ASN A 179 92.18 -11.46 -1.07
N ALA A 180 92.08 -12.76 -1.35
CA ALA A 180 90.95 -13.35 -2.07
C ALA A 180 89.62 -13.20 -1.30
N LEU A 181 89.64 -13.38 0.03
CA LEU A 181 88.49 -13.11 0.89
C LEU A 181 88.11 -11.64 0.87
N ARG A 182 89.07 -10.73 0.94
CA ARG A 182 88.83 -9.28 0.90
C ARG A 182 88.22 -8.87 -0.43
N GLU A 183 88.73 -9.39 -1.55
CA GLU A 183 88.16 -9.15 -2.88
C GLU A 183 86.72 -9.66 -2.98
N LYS A 184 86.48 -10.93 -2.60
CA LYS A 184 85.13 -11.51 -2.53
C LYS A 184 84.19 -10.69 -1.62
N THR A 185 84.68 -10.19 -0.49
CA THR A 185 83.89 -9.39 0.46
C THR A 185 83.52 -8.03 -0.13
N ILE A 186 84.47 -7.33 -0.75
CA ILE A 186 84.22 -6.02 -1.40
C ILE A 186 83.21 -6.17 -2.55
N GLU A 187 83.34 -7.21 -3.38
CA GLU A 187 82.37 -7.49 -4.44
C GLU A 187 80.97 -7.77 -3.88
N ARG A 188 80.89 -8.55 -2.80
CA ARG A 188 79.63 -8.85 -2.12
C ARG A 188 79.01 -7.64 -1.43
N ASP A 189 79.79 -6.75 -0.81
CA ASP A 189 79.27 -5.53 -0.19
C ASP A 189 78.66 -4.58 -1.22
N ARG A 190 79.30 -4.43 -2.38
CA ARG A 190 78.76 -3.65 -3.50
C ARG A 190 77.45 -4.23 -4.02
N THR A 191 77.41 -5.55 -4.25
CA THR A 191 76.21 -6.22 -4.76
C THR A 191 75.08 -6.27 -3.73
N ALA A 192 75.40 -6.41 -2.43
CA ALA A 192 74.44 -6.34 -1.34
C ALA A 192 73.82 -4.93 -1.21
N GLY A 193 74.65 -3.88 -1.26
CA GLY A 193 74.17 -2.49 -1.23
C GLY A 193 73.21 -2.18 -2.39
N PHE A 194 73.57 -2.56 -3.61
CA PHE A 194 72.68 -2.44 -4.77
C PHE A 194 71.38 -3.24 -4.59
N SER A 195 71.48 -4.48 -4.08
CA SER A 195 70.32 -5.35 -3.86
C SER A 195 69.35 -4.79 -2.81
N ILE A 196 69.84 -4.16 -1.75
CA ILE A 196 69.02 -3.51 -0.72
C ILE A 196 68.26 -2.32 -1.32
N VAL A 197 68.94 -1.46 -2.06
CA VAL A 197 68.31 -0.30 -2.71
C VAL A 197 67.25 -0.75 -3.73
N LEU A 198 67.57 -1.75 -4.55
CA LEU A 198 66.62 -2.33 -5.50
C LEU A 198 65.40 -2.96 -4.80
N SER A 199 65.63 -3.65 -3.67
CA SER A 199 64.55 -4.22 -2.84
C SER A 199 63.66 -3.13 -2.25
N ALA A 200 64.25 -2.03 -1.77
CA ALA A 200 63.48 -0.89 -1.26
C ALA A 200 62.63 -0.24 -2.36
N PHE A 201 63.18 -0.07 -3.56
CA PHE A 201 62.46 0.49 -4.70
C PHE A 201 61.30 -0.41 -5.16
N THR A 202 61.53 -1.72 -5.26
CA THR A 202 60.49 -2.69 -5.63
C THR A 202 59.38 -2.74 -4.58
N TYR A 203 59.72 -2.67 -3.29
CA TYR A 203 58.73 -2.59 -2.21
C TYR A 203 57.89 -1.32 -2.29
N LEU A 204 58.54 -0.17 -2.50
CA LEU A 204 57.85 1.11 -2.69
C LEU A 204 56.92 1.07 -3.91
N ALA A 205 57.39 0.52 -5.04
CA ALA A 205 56.59 0.36 -6.25
C ALA A 205 55.37 -0.55 -6.01
N THR A 206 55.53 -1.65 -5.28
CA THR A 206 54.42 -2.53 -4.87
C THR A 206 53.39 -1.78 -4.02
N VAL A 207 53.82 -1.00 -3.03
CA VAL A 207 52.91 -0.20 -2.19
C VAL A 207 52.15 0.82 -3.02
N VAL A 208 52.83 1.57 -3.89
CA VAL A 208 52.20 2.57 -4.77
C VAL A 208 51.19 1.91 -5.71
N LEU A 209 51.53 0.78 -6.31
CA LEU A 209 50.64 0.05 -7.21
C LEU A 209 49.42 -0.52 -6.46
N ALA A 210 49.61 -1.02 -5.24
CA ALA A 210 48.54 -1.50 -4.38
C ALA A 210 47.57 -0.36 -4.01
N LEU A 211 48.07 0.82 -3.65
CA LEU A 211 47.25 2.01 -3.38
C LEU A 211 46.47 2.47 -4.62
N PHE A 212 47.11 2.44 -5.80
CA PHE A 212 46.46 2.79 -7.07
C PHE A 212 45.33 1.81 -7.42
N ILE A 213 45.58 0.50 -7.31
CA ILE A 213 44.58 -0.55 -7.55
C ILE A 213 43.43 -0.40 -6.54
N SER A 214 43.74 -0.23 -5.26
CA SER A 214 42.75 -0.02 -4.20
C SER A 214 41.85 1.18 -4.49
N LYS A 215 42.43 2.35 -4.77
CA LYS A 215 41.68 3.57 -5.10
C LYS A 215 40.77 3.39 -6.32
N THR A 216 41.28 2.76 -7.37
CA THR A 216 40.52 2.53 -8.62
C THR A 216 39.31 1.64 -8.38
N ILE A 217 39.47 0.57 -7.59
CA ILE A 217 38.39 -0.35 -7.26
C ILE A 217 37.35 0.30 -6.36
N THR A 218 37.80 1.02 -5.32
CA THR A 218 36.92 1.77 -4.44
C THR A 218 36.04 2.73 -5.24
N ILE A 219 36.63 3.60 -6.07
CA ILE A 219 35.86 4.56 -6.89
C ILE A 219 34.89 3.87 -7.84
N SER A 220 35.31 2.75 -8.43
CA SER A 220 34.46 1.99 -9.36
C SER A 220 33.25 1.34 -8.68
N ILE A 221 33.26 1.16 -7.37
CA ILE A 221 32.16 0.56 -6.61
C ILE A 221 31.33 1.66 -5.93
N THR A 222 31.99 2.60 -5.25
CA THR A 222 31.31 3.63 -4.45
C THR A 222 30.54 4.61 -5.31
N LYS A 223 31.12 5.11 -6.41
CA LYS A 223 30.44 6.13 -7.24
C LYS A 223 29.10 5.65 -7.81
N PRO A 224 29.01 4.44 -8.43
CA PRO A 224 27.72 3.90 -8.87
C PRO A 224 26.74 3.59 -7.73
N LEU A 225 27.24 3.13 -6.57
CA LEU A 225 26.39 2.88 -5.41
C LEU A 225 25.77 4.17 -4.87
N THR A 226 26.53 5.26 -4.81
CA THR A 226 25.99 6.57 -4.42
C THR A 226 24.93 7.07 -5.40
N GLU A 227 25.08 6.79 -6.70
CA GLU A 227 24.04 7.14 -7.69
C GLU A 227 22.75 6.34 -7.50
N ILE A 228 22.87 5.05 -7.16
CA ILE A 228 21.73 4.19 -6.80
C ILE A 228 21.07 4.65 -5.49
N GLU A 229 21.87 5.04 -4.50
CA GLU A 229 21.41 5.60 -3.23
C GLU A 229 20.61 6.89 -3.46
N ASN A 230 21.12 7.80 -4.29
CA ASN A 230 20.42 9.02 -4.67
C ASN A 230 19.12 8.74 -5.42
N LEU A 231 19.09 7.74 -6.31
CA LEU A 231 17.83 7.31 -6.92
C LEU A 231 16.84 6.81 -5.85
N ALA A 232 17.30 5.98 -4.91
CA ALA A 232 16.45 5.45 -3.85
C ALA A 232 15.90 6.56 -2.95
N MET A 233 16.71 7.58 -2.64
CA MET A 233 16.25 8.79 -1.94
C MET A 233 15.21 9.56 -2.76
N ALA A 234 15.46 9.79 -4.05
CA ALA A 234 14.50 10.46 -4.92
C ALA A 234 13.16 9.70 -4.99
N LEU A 235 13.20 8.38 -5.13
CA LEU A 235 12.03 7.50 -5.06
C LEU A 235 11.28 7.61 -3.72
N ALA A 236 12.01 7.66 -2.60
CA ALA A 236 11.42 7.81 -1.28
C ALA A 236 10.72 9.17 -1.10
N GLU A 237 11.21 10.21 -1.76
CA GLU A 237 10.57 11.54 -1.84
C GLU A 237 9.45 11.62 -2.89
N GLY A 238 9.14 10.53 -3.60
CA GLY A 238 8.13 10.50 -4.65
C GLY A 238 8.57 11.12 -5.99
N ARG A 239 9.86 11.41 -6.17
CA ARG A 239 10.43 11.94 -7.42
C ARG A 239 10.81 10.80 -8.36
N LEU A 240 10.05 10.65 -9.45
CA LEU A 240 10.20 9.55 -10.41
C LEU A 240 10.96 9.94 -11.69
N ASP A 241 11.37 11.20 -11.81
CA ASP A 241 12.08 11.77 -12.96
C ASP A 241 13.61 11.64 -12.89
N TYR A 242 14.13 11.04 -11.81
CA TYR A 242 15.56 10.87 -11.60
C TYR A 242 16.19 9.97 -12.68
N LYS A 243 17.26 10.47 -13.33
CA LYS A 243 17.98 9.77 -14.40
C LYS A 243 19.24 9.12 -13.87
N ILE A 244 19.30 7.78 -13.94
CA ILE A 244 20.56 7.05 -13.79
C ILE A 244 21.36 7.14 -15.10
N THR A 245 22.64 7.50 -14.96
CA THR A 245 23.67 7.53 -16.00
C THR A 245 24.58 6.30 -15.98
N TYR A 246 24.69 5.61 -14.85
CA TYR A 246 25.50 4.40 -14.75
C TYR A 246 24.92 3.21 -15.52
N GLU A 247 25.68 2.74 -16.51
CA GLU A 247 25.38 1.53 -17.29
C GLU A 247 26.59 0.60 -17.25
N SER A 248 26.37 -0.63 -16.79
CA SER A 248 27.41 -1.67 -16.74
C SER A 248 26.79 -3.06 -16.84
N GLY A 249 27.56 -4.02 -17.35
CA GLY A 249 27.18 -5.45 -17.36
C GLY A 249 27.38 -6.16 -16.01
N ASN A 250 27.83 -5.47 -14.95
CA ASN A 250 28.03 -6.04 -13.63
C ASN A 250 26.77 -6.03 -12.75
N GLU A 251 26.87 -6.57 -11.53
CA GLU A 251 25.76 -6.65 -10.58
C GLU A 251 25.17 -5.28 -10.24
N ILE A 252 26.01 -4.25 -10.12
CA ILE A 252 25.56 -2.88 -9.84
C ILE A 252 24.80 -2.31 -11.03
N GLY A 253 25.26 -2.59 -12.26
CA GLY A 253 24.59 -2.13 -13.47
C GLY A 253 23.25 -2.83 -13.69
N ARG A 254 23.17 -4.13 -13.38
CA ARG A 254 21.89 -4.87 -13.34
C ARG A 254 20.94 -4.30 -12.29
N LEU A 255 21.44 -3.96 -11.10
CA LEU A 255 20.63 -3.31 -10.05
C LEU A 255 20.10 -1.95 -10.52
N ALA A 256 20.96 -1.12 -11.11
CA ALA A 256 20.58 0.15 -11.70
C ALA A 256 19.51 0.00 -12.80
N GLU A 257 19.64 -0.99 -13.68
CA GLU A 257 18.66 -1.28 -14.73
C GLU A 257 17.30 -1.72 -14.15
N LEU A 258 17.32 -2.60 -13.15
CA LEU A 258 16.10 -3.06 -12.47
C LEU A 258 15.39 -1.89 -11.75
N LEU A 259 16.13 -1.04 -11.05
CA LEU A 259 15.57 0.14 -10.41
C LEU A 259 15.02 1.14 -11.44
N LYS A 260 15.72 1.37 -12.56
CA LYS A 260 15.23 2.20 -13.68
C LYS A 260 13.93 1.66 -14.28
N LYS A 261 13.80 0.34 -14.44
CA LYS A 261 12.55 -0.30 -14.89
C LYS A 261 11.43 -0.15 -13.87
N SER A 262 11.76 -0.25 -12.58
CA SER A 262 10.81 -0.05 -11.48
C SER A 262 10.30 1.38 -11.44
N THR A 263 11.18 2.38 -11.50
CA THR A 263 10.83 3.81 -11.49
C THR A 263 9.97 4.18 -12.70
N ALA A 264 10.32 3.70 -13.89
CA ALA A 264 9.54 3.92 -15.09
C ALA A 264 8.13 3.29 -15.00
N SER A 265 8.02 2.11 -14.39
CA SER A 265 6.72 1.45 -14.16
C SER A 265 5.86 2.23 -13.16
N LEU A 266 6.47 2.69 -12.06
CA LEU A 266 5.79 3.54 -11.08
C LEU A 266 5.32 4.86 -11.71
N ALA A 267 6.18 5.52 -12.50
CA ALA A 267 5.83 6.76 -13.18
C ALA A 267 4.64 6.56 -14.13
N LYS A 268 4.63 5.43 -14.86
CA LYS A 268 3.51 5.06 -15.73
C LYS A 268 2.22 4.87 -14.93
N TYR A 269 2.26 4.18 -13.79
CA TYR A 269 1.09 3.99 -12.95
C TYR A 269 0.54 5.30 -12.40
N ILE A 270 1.41 6.19 -11.91
CA ILE A 270 0.99 7.50 -11.41
C ILE A 270 0.34 8.32 -12.52
N ASN A 271 0.91 8.35 -13.72
CA ASN A 271 0.32 9.06 -14.86
C ASN A 271 -1.05 8.48 -15.27
N GLU A 272 -1.21 7.15 -15.22
CA GLU A 272 -2.50 6.52 -15.52
C GLU A 272 -3.56 6.85 -14.46
N ILE A 273 -3.17 6.86 -13.18
CA ILE A 273 -4.05 7.27 -12.08
C ILE A 273 -4.46 8.73 -12.25
N ASP A 274 -3.52 9.62 -12.54
CA ASP A 274 -3.79 11.05 -12.77
C ASP A 274 -4.75 11.25 -13.95
N ALA A 275 -4.50 10.56 -15.07
CA ALA A 275 -5.36 10.61 -16.25
C ALA A 275 -6.79 10.09 -15.97
N ALA A 276 -6.92 8.99 -15.23
CA ALA A 276 -8.22 8.45 -14.85
C ALA A 276 -8.97 9.37 -13.87
N MET A 277 -8.27 9.89 -12.85
CA MET A 277 -8.85 10.85 -11.90
C MET A 277 -9.28 12.15 -12.58
N LYS A 278 -8.51 12.62 -13.57
CA LYS A 278 -8.87 13.78 -14.37
C LYS A 278 -10.13 13.53 -15.20
N GLN A 279 -10.24 12.38 -15.86
CA GLN A 279 -11.47 11.99 -16.57
C GLN A 279 -12.67 11.97 -15.63
N LEU A 280 -12.52 11.43 -14.42
CA LEU A 280 -13.59 11.41 -13.42
C LEU A 280 -13.99 12.84 -12.99
N SER A 281 -12.99 13.70 -12.76
CA SER A 281 -13.20 15.11 -12.42
C SER A 281 -13.86 15.90 -13.55
N ASP A 282 -13.59 15.54 -14.80
CA ASP A 282 -14.21 16.13 -16.00
C ASP A 282 -15.63 15.56 -16.26
N GLY A 283 -16.11 14.65 -15.40
CA GLY A 283 -17.45 14.07 -15.46
C GLY A 283 -17.58 12.83 -16.35
N ASN A 284 -16.46 12.30 -16.89
CA ASN A 284 -16.48 11.01 -17.56
C ASN A 284 -16.49 9.88 -16.52
N LEU A 285 -17.66 9.24 -16.37
CA LEU A 285 -17.88 8.13 -15.44
C LEU A 285 -17.67 6.75 -16.10
N ILE A 286 -17.27 6.72 -17.38
CA ILE A 286 -16.96 5.49 -18.13
C ILE A 286 -15.44 5.38 -18.22
N ILE A 287 -14.83 4.89 -17.14
CA ILE A 287 -13.38 4.74 -17.02
C ILE A 287 -13.01 3.27 -17.17
N ASN A 288 -11.99 3.00 -17.97
CA ASN A 288 -11.36 1.68 -18.10
C ASN A 288 -9.84 1.85 -18.07
N THR A 289 -9.20 1.21 -17.09
CA THR A 289 -7.75 1.31 -16.87
C THR A 289 -6.94 0.29 -17.68
N GLY A 290 -7.61 -0.54 -18.51
CA GLY A 290 -7.00 -1.35 -19.55
C GLY A 290 -6.02 -2.43 -19.06
N GLY A 291 -6.09 -2.82 -17.78
CA GLY A 291 -5.19 -3.82 -17.20
C GLY A 291 -3.71 -3.39 -17.19
N GLN A 292 -3.43 -2.09 -17.24
CA GLN A 292 -2.07 -1.57 -17.29
C GLN A 292 -1.30 -1.77 -15.98
N PHE A 293 -2.02 -1.85 -14.85
CA PHE A 293 -1.45 -2.05 -13.53
C PHE A 293 -1.07 -3.51 -13.28
N LYS A 294 0.18 -3.77 -12.88
CA LYS A 294 0.67 -5.12 -12.55
C LYS A 294 0.90 -5.30 -11.05
N GLY A 295 0.86 -6.55 -10.59
CA GLY A 295 1.05 -6.89 -9.18
C GLY A 295 0.00 -6.21 -8.31
N ASP A 296 0.38 -5.73 -7.13
CA ASP A 296 -0.56 -5.11 -6.18
C ASP A 296 -1.24 -3.84 -6.69
N PHE A 297 -0.68 -3.17 -7.72
CA PHE A 297 -1.28 -1.97 -8.30
C PHE A 297 -2.61 -2.26 -9.04
N TRP A 298 -2.90 -3.51 -9.40
CA TRP A 298 -4.17 -3.87 -10.07
C TRP A 298 -5.39 -3.44 -9.25
N LYS A 299 -5.28 -3.49 -7.91
CA LYS A 299 -6.34 -3.10 -6.98
C LYS A 299 -6.70 -1.62 -7.13
N ILE A 300 -5.71 -0.76 -7.40
CA ILE A 300 -5.96 0.66 -7.60
C ILE A 300 -6.81 0.88 -8.85
N GLY A 301 -6.43 0.26 -9.98
CA GLY A 301 -7.23 0.34 -11.21
C GLY A 301 -8.66 -0.14 -11.02
N ALA A 302 -8.84 -1.31 -10.38
CA ALA A 302 -10.16 -1.85 -10.07
C ALA A 302 -11.00 -0.93 -9.15
N SER A 303 -10.37 -0.29 -8.15
CA SER A 303 -11.05 0.66 -7.28
C SER A 303 -11.48 1.94 -8.02
N ILE A 304 -10.68 2.42 -8.97
CA ILE A 304 -11.03 3.57 -9.82
C ILE A 304 -12.25 3.24 -10.68
N GLU A 305 -12.22 2.09 -11.36
CA GLU A 305 -13.33 1.62 -12.20
C GLU A 305 -14.61 1.42 -11.38
N THR A 306 -14.51 0.80 -10.21
CA THR A 306 -15.64 0.61 -9.29
C THR A 306 -16.22 1.95 -8.84
N SER A 307 -15.36 2.93 -8.53
CA SER A 307 -15.80 4.27 -8.11
C SER A 307 -16.53 5.00 -9.24
N ALA A 308 -16.03 4.89 -10.47
CA ALA A 308 -16.66 5.47 -11.65
C ALA A 308 -18.05 4.82 -11.91
N ASP A 309 -18.16 3.49 -11.82
CA ASP A 309 -19.42 2.75 -11.96
C ASP A 309 -20.46 3.13 -10.88
N MET A 310 -20.03 3.27 -9.62
CA MET A 310 -20.93 3.71 -8.54
C MET A 310 -21.45 5.13 -8.75
N LEU A 311 -20.59 6.04 -9.21
CA LEU A 311 -20.99 7.41 -9.54
C LEU A 311 -21.93 7.43 -10.75
N ALA A 312 -21.68 6.61 -11.78
CA ALA A 312 -22.54 6.49 -12.95
C ALA A 312 -23.96 6.03 -12.56
N LYS A 313 -24.07 4.97 -11.75
CA LYS A 313 -25.34 4.47 -11.22
C LYS A 313 -26.09 5.49 -10.35
N THR A 314 -25.34 6.30 -9.60
CA THR A 314 -25.92 7.40 -8.80
C THR A 314 -26.53 8.47 -9.72
N MET A 315 -25.85 8.85 -10.79
CA MET A 315 -26.38 9.82 -11.77
C MET A 315 -27.56 9.28 -12.56
N GLU A 316 -27.56 7.99 -12.89
CA GLU A 316 -28.71 7.31 -13.49
C GLU A 316 -29.93 7.36 -12.56
N SER A 317 -29.74 7.05 -11.28
CA SER A 317 -30.79 7.11 -10.26
C SER A 317 -31.35 8.53 -10.09
N ILE A 318 -30.49 9.56 -10.09
CA ILE A 318 -30.92 10.97 -10.03
C ILE A 318 -31.75 11.36 -11.24
N ASN A 319 -31.37 10.92 -12.45
CA ASN A 319 -32.14 11.18 -13.67
C ASN A 319 -33.52 10.50 -13.62
N GLN A 320 -33.58 9.24 -13.15
CA GLN A 320 -34.84 8.53 -12.98
C GLN A 320 -35.77 9.25 -11.98
N LEU A 321 -35.24 9.63 -10.81
CA LEU A 321 -35.99 10.40 -9.81
C LEU A 321 -36.47 11.74 -10.38
N SER A 322 -35.66 12.42 -11.19
CA SER A 322 -36.06 13.68 -11.84
C SER A 322 -37.23 13.48 -12.79
N PHE A 323 -37.26 12.36 -13.54
CA PHE A 323 -38.39 12.01 -14.40
C PHE A 323 -39.66 11.69 -13.59
N GLU A 324 -39.52 10.95 -12.48
CA GLU A 324 -40.64 10.66 -11.57
C GLU A 324 -41.21 11.93 -10.94
N VAL A 325 -40.35 12.86 -10.48
CA VAL A 325 -40.75 14.17 -9.96
C VAL A 325 -41.48 14.97 -11.03
N SER A 326 -40.95 15.06 -12.26
CA SER A 326 -41.61 15.77 -13.36
C SER A 326 -42.99 15.18 -13.68
N SER A 327 -43.13 13.85 -13.67
CA SER A 327 -44.40 13.17 -13.88
C SER A 327 -45.39 13.44 -12.74
N CYS A 328 -44.93 13.42 -11.49
CA CYS A 328 -45.73 13.75 -10.32
C CYS A 328 -46.19 15.21 -10.34
N SER A 329 -45.32 16.16 -10.68
CA SER A 329 -45.70 17.56 -10.87
C SER A 329 -46.79 17.74 -11.92
N ASN A 330 -46.74 16.99 -13.02
CA ASN A 330 -47.79 17.03 -14.03
C ASN A 330 -49.13 16.46 -13.52
N LYS A 331 -49.10 15.38 -12.72
CA LYS A 331 -50.29 14.84 -12.05
C LYS A 331 -50.89 15.84 -11.06
N ILE A 332 -50.06 16.53 -10.29
CA ILE A 332 -50.50 17.57 -9.35
C ILE A 332 -51.16 18.72 -10.11
N LEU A 333 -50.62 19.16 -11.25
CA LEU A 333 -51.22 20.19 -12.09
C LEU A 333 -52.62 19.78 -12.56
N LEU A 334 -52.78 18.54 -13.04
CA LEU A 334 -54.08 18.00 -13.44
C LEU A 334 -55.06 17.97 -12.27
N SER A 335 -54.67 17.40 -11.13
CA SER A 335 -55.52 17.36 -9.94
C SER A 335 -55.86 18.76 -9.41
N SER A 336 -54.94 19.73 -9.49
CA SER A 336 -55.22 21.11 -9.12
C SER A 336 -56.25 21.76 -10.05
N THR A 337 -56.23 21.39 -11.34
CA THR A 337 -57.23 21.86 -12.32
C THR A 337 -58.60 21.24 -12.02
N ASP A 338 -58.66 19.94 -11.73
CA ASP A 338 -59.89 19.26 -11.33
C ASP A 338 -60.49 19.85 -10.05
N ILE A 339 -59.65 20.14 -9.05
CA ILE A 339 -60.09 20.82 -7.81
C ILE A 339 -60.62 22.22 -8.11
N SER A 340 -59.96 22.99 -8.98
CA SER A 340 -60.44 24.32 -9.37
C SER A 340 -61.82 24.24 -10.02
N ASN A 341 -62.00 23.31 -10.97
CA ASN A 341 -63.29 23.09 -11.62
C ASN A 341 -64.35 22.62 -10.62
N GLY A 342 -64.00 21.71 -9.71
CA GLY A 342 -64.90 21.25 -8.64
C GLY A 342 -65.28 22.36 -7.67
N ALA A 343 -64.37 23.29 -7.37
CA ALA A 343 -64.65 24.46 -6.55
C ALA A 343 -65.62 25.43 -7.26
N ASP A 344 -65.49 25.60 -8.58
CA ASP A 344 -66.45 26.38 -9.38
C ASP A 344 -67.84 25.72 -9.40
N GLU A 345 -67.92 24.41 -9.63
CA GLU A 345 -69.18 23.65 -9.55
C GLU A 345 -69.82 23.71 -8.15
N GLN A 346 -69.00 23.64 -7.11
CA GLN A 346 -69.46 23.78 -5.73
C GLN A 346 -69.98 25.19 -5.46
N SER A 347 -69.33 26.22 -6.00
CA SER A 347 -69.79 27.61 -5.89
C SER A 347 -71.18 27.78 -6.52
N ILE A 348 -71.38 27.24 -7.73
CA ILE A 348 -72.68 27.23 -8.42
C ILE A 348 -73.73 26.47 -7.60
N SER A 349 -73.36 25.33 -7.02
CA SER A 349 -74.26 24.54 -6.18
C SER A 349 -74.67 25.29 -4.91
N VAL A 350 -73.74 26.02 -4.27
CA VAL A 350 -74.02 26.87 -3.12
C VAL A 350 -74.93 28.03 -3.50
N GLU A 351 -74.71 28.67 -4.65
CA GLU A 351 -75.57 29.75 -5.15
C GLU A 351 -76.99 29.26 -5.43
N THR A 352 -77.12 28.07 -6.03
CA THR A 352 -78.40 27.40 -6.26
C THR A 352 -79.11 27.04 -4.94
N ALA A 353 -78.37 26.50 -3.97
CA ALA A 353 -78.90 26.18 -2.65
C ALA A 353 -79.36 27.46 -1.92
N TYR A 354 -78.59 28.54 -1.99
CA TYR A 354 -78.97 29.83 -1.43
C TYR A 354 -80.27 30.37 -2.06
N ALA A 355 -80.40 30.29 -3.38
CA ALA A 355 -81.64 30.66 -4.08
C ALA A 355 -82.83 29.79 -3.65
N ALA A 356 -82.64 28.47 -3.50
CA ALA A 356 -83.67 27.56 -3.00
C ALA A 356 -84.10 27.92 -1.57
N ILE A 357 -83.15 28.21 -0.68
CA ILE A 357 -83.41 28.65 0.70
C ILE A 357 -84.20 29.97 0.69
N LYS A 358 -83.86 30.93 -0.18
CA LYS A 358 -84.62 32.18 -0.33
C LYS A 358 -86.07 31.94 -0.75
N ASN A 359 -86.30 31.03 -1.70
CA ASN A 359 -87.65 30.66 -2.12
C ASN A 359 -88.43 29.98 -0.97
N ILE A 360 -87.80 29.06 -0.24
CA ILE A 360 -88.42 28.41 0.94
C ILE A 360 -88.79 29.45 2.00
N SER A 361 -87.91 30.41 2.29
CA SER A 361 -88.19 31.49 3.23
C SER A 361 -89.39 32.33 2.78
N SER A 362 -89.50 32.64 1.49
CA SER A 362 -90.67 33.31 0.90
C SER A 362 -91.95 32.49 1.04
N TYR A 363 -91.88 31.17 0.79
CA TYR A 363 -93.02 30.27 0.98
C TYR A 363 -93.46 30.20 2.43
N ILE A 364 -92.52 30.11 3.38
CA ILE A 364 -92.83 30.13 4.82
C ILE A 364 -93.54 31.42 5.18
N SER A 365 -93.02 32.58 4.75
CA SER A 365 -93.67 33.89 5.00
C SER A 365 -95.11 33.93 4.45
N THR A 366 -95.31 33.48 3.21
CA THR A 366 -96.63 33.44 2.57
C THR A 366 -97.57 32.49 3.29
N ASN A 367 -97.08 31.34 3.75
CA ASN A 367 -97.85 30.35 4.48
C ASN A 367 -98.24 30.87 5.87
N THR A 368 -97.35 31.59 6.56
CA THR A 368 -97.65 32.27 7.82
C THR A 368 -98.75 33.32 7.64
N GLU A 369 -98.67 34.15 6.60
CA GLU A 369 -99.71 35.13 6.27
C GLU A 369 -101.05 34.45 5.95
N SER A 370 -101.04 33.41 5.12
CA SER A 370 -102.24 32.62 4.80
C SER A 370 -102.87 31.97 6.04
N THR A 371 -102.04 31.52 6.99
CA THR A 371 -102.52 30.95 8.26
C THR A 371 -103.17 32.02 9.13
N TYR A 372 -102.58 33.21 9.20
CA TYR A 372 -103.14 34.36 9.92
C TYR A 372 -104.48 34.83 9.32
N ASP A 373 -104.57 34.87 7.98
CA ASP A 373 -105.81 35.18 7.27
C ASP A 373 -106.89 34.12 7.53
N ALA A 374 -106.53 32.84 7.53
CA ALA A 374 -107.44 31.75 7.85
C ALA A 374 -107.94 31.83 9.29
N GLU A 375 -107.07 32.12 10.26
CA GLU A 375 -107.41 32.34 11.67
C GLU A 375 -108.41 33.49 11.82
N ASN A 376 -108.14 34.65 11.19
CA ASN A 376 -109.05 35.80 11.21
C ASN A 376 -110.43 35.49 10.60
N ARG A 377 -110.47 34.73 9.50
CA ARG A 377 -111.74 34.28 8.91
C ARG A 377 -112.51 33.34 9.83
N LEU A 378 -111.82 32.42 10.50
CA LEU A 378 -112.44 31.51 11.46
C LEU A 378 -113.04 32.26 12.65
N LEU A 379 -112.39 33.31 13.16
CA LEU A 379 -112.95 34.18 14.21
C LEU A 379 -114.26 34.88 13.77
N GLY A 380 -114.42 35.16 12.48
CA GLY A 380 -115.66 35.74 11.94
C GLY A 380 -116.82 34.75 11.84
N ILE A 381 -116.54 33.45 11.69
CA ILE A 381 -117.56 32.40 11.51
C ILE A 381 -118.40 32.18 12.77
N ASP A 382 -117.83 32.35 13.96
CA ASP A 382 -118.57 32.19 15.23
C ASP A 382 -119.82 33.09 15.30
N ASN A 383 -119.70 34.32 14.79
CA ASN A 383 -120.79 35.30 14.81
C ASN A 383 -121.91 34.92 13.81
N GLU A 384 -121.54 34.39 12.64
CA GLU A 384 -122.48 33.89 11.65
C GLU A 384 -123.20 32.62 12.13
N ILE A 385 -122.48 31.69 12.77
CA ILE A 385 -123.07 30.49 13.38
C ILE A 385 -124.09 30.87 14.48
N ALA A 386 -123.74 31.82 15.34
CA ALA A 386 -124.64 32.31 16.38
C ALA A 386 -125.92 32.95 15.80
N CYS A 387 -125.79 33.73 14.73
CA CYS A 387 -126.93 34.33 14.03
C CYS A 387 -127.84 33.27 13.40
N CYS A 388 -127.25 32.27 12.74
CA CYS A 388 -127.98 31.20 12.09
C CYS A 388 -128.76 30.34 13.11
N SER A 389 -128.15 30.02 14.25
CA SER A 389 -128.79 29.32 15.38
C SER A 389 -130.02 30.07 15.92
N ARG A 390 -129.91 31.40 16.08
CA ARG A 390 -131.05 32.23 16.50
C ARG A 390 -132.20 32.19 15.50
N LYS A 391 -131.92 32.35 14.19
CA LYS A 391 -132.94 32.26 13.14
C LYS A 391 -133.60 30.89 13.07
N MET A 392 -132.84 29.81 13.28
CA MET A 392 -133.42 28.47 13.38
C MET A 392 -134.39 28.34 14.57
N ASN A 393 -134.05 28.90 15.73
CA ASN A 393 -134.97 28.90 16.89
C ASN A 393 -136.25 29.71 16.61
N GLU A 394 -136.16 30.87 15.98
CA GLU A 394 -137.32 31.67 15.57
C GLU A 394 -138.24 30.88 14.61
N MET A 395 -137.64 30.17 13.63
CA MET A 395 -138.39 29.34 12.68
C MET A 395 -139.13 28.18 13.37
N VAL A 396 -138.49 27.50 14.34
CA VAL A 396 -139.13 26.42 15.12
C VAL A 396 -140.31 26.96 15.93
N HIS A 397 -140.17 28.15 16.53
CA HIS A 397 -141.23 28.78 17.30
C HIS A 397 -142.45 29.12 16.44
N ALA A 398 -142.23 29.71 15.25
CA ALA A 398 -143.30 30.02 14.30
C ALA A 398 -144.04 28.76 13.82
N MET A 399 -143.32 27.67 13.54
CA MET A 399 -143.93 26.40 13.14
C MET A 399 -144.78 25.77 14.26
N SER A 400 -144.40 25.95 15.52
CA SER A 400 -145.19 25.51 16.68
C SER A 400 -146.51 26.28 16.79
N GLU A 401 -146.48 27.60 16.61
CA GLU A 401 -147.69 28.44 16.61
C GLU A 401 -148.65 28.10 15.46
N ILE A 402 -148.13 27.88 14.25
CA ILE A 402 -148.92 27.43 13.11
C ILE A 402 -149.62 26.11 13.43
N SER A 403 -148.90 25.14 13.98
CA SER A 403 -149.48 23.83 14.36
C SER A 403 -150.61 23.96 15.39
N ALA A 404 -150.45 24.84 16.37
CA ALA A 404 -151.48 25.10 17.37
C ALA A 404 -152.74 25.73 16.76
N LYS A 405 -152.57 26.70 15.84
CA LYS A 405 -153.69 27.36 15.15
C LYS A 405 -154.43 26.43 14.19
N SER A 406 -153.72 25.56 13.48
CA SER A 406 -154.36 24.55 12.61
C SER A 406 -155.26 23.60 13.39
N LYS A 407 -154.89 23.19 14.62
CA LYS A 407 -155.76 22.36 15.48
C LYS A 407 -157.04 23.07 15.92
N GLU A 408 -156.98 24.39 16.17
CA GLU A 408 -158.20 25.17 16.45
C GLU A 408 -159.13 25.18 15.24
N ILE A 409 -158.59 25.34 14.03
CA ILE A 409 -159.36 25.31 12.78
C ILE A 409 -160.03 23.95 12.58
N GLU A 410 -159.32 22.83 12.77
CA GLU A 410 -159.88 21.48 12.65
C GLU A 410 -161.11 21.28 13.57
N LYS A 411 -161.06 21.86 14.78
CA LYS A 411 -162.16 21.78 15.74
C LYS A 411 -163.40 22.55 15.26
N ILE A 412 -163.19 23.72 14.64
CA ILE A 412 -164.28 24.52 14.03
C ILE A 412 -164.89 23.77 12.85
N ILE A 413 -164.06 23.18 11.98
CA ILE A 413 -164.53 22.40 10.82
C ILE A 413 -165.43 21.24 11.23
N LYS A 414 -165.09 20.50 12.30
CA LYS A 414 -165.95 19.42 12.84
C LYS A 414 -167.31 19.91 13.34
N ILE A 415 -167.38 21.15 13.84
CA ILE A 415 -168.65 21.76 14.26
C ILE A 415 -169.49 22.11 13.03
N ILE A 416 -168.86 22.69 11.99
CA ILE A 416 -169.54 23.01 10.72
C ILE A 416 -170.13 21.75 10.10
N ASP A 417 -169.35 20.66 10.00
CA ASP A 417 -169.82 19.40 9.40
C ASP A 417 -171.05 18.84 10.14
N ASN A 418 -171.05 18.89 11.48
CA ASN A 418 -172.22 18.48 12.28
C ASN A 418 -173.46 19.35 12.03
N ILE A 419 -173.30 20.68 11.92
CA ILE A 419 -174.41 21.59 11.61
C ILE A 419 -174.98 21.26 10.23
N THR A 420 -174.11 20.99 9.26
CA THR A 420 -174.54 20.66 7.90
C THR A 420 -175.30 19.33 7.85
N LEU A 421 -174.86 18.31 8.58
CA LEU A 421 -175.58 17.04 8.68
C LEU A 421 -177.00 17.23 9.27
N GLN A 422 -177.12 18.00 10.34
CA GLN A 422 -178.43 18.31 10.94
C GLN A 422 -179.32 19.08 9.97
N THR A 423 -178.76 20.03 9.23
CA THR A 423 -179.47 20.83 8.22
C THR A 423 -179.98 19.94 7.08
N ASN A 424 -179.18 18.96 6.63
CA ASN A 424 -179.56 17.97 5.63
C ASN A 424 -180.77 17.12 6.09
N ILE A 425 -180.75 16.66 7.35
CA ILE A 425 -181.85 15.85 7.92
C ILE A 425 -183.15 16.68 8.03
N LEU A 426 -183.05 17.94 8.47
CA LEU A 426 -184.19 18.86 8.54
C LEU A 426 -184.80 19.12 7.16
N ALA A 427 -183.96 19.32 6.15
CA ALA A 427 -184.37 19.49 4.77
C ALA A 427 -185.10 18.25 4.23
N LEU A 428 -184.61 17.05 4.51
CA LEU A 428 -185.27 15.80 4.10
C LEU A 428 -186.68 15.67 4.72
N ASN A 429 -186.82 15.97 6.02
CA ASN A 429 -188.12 15.93 6.69
C ASN A 429 -189.09 16.95 6.07
N ALA A 430 -188.61 18.15 5.72
CA ALA A 430 -189.43 19.15 5.04
C ALA A 430 -189.86 18.70 3.62
N ALA A 431 -188.99 18.02 2.88
CA ALA A 431 -189.30 17.49 1.55
C ALA A 431 -190.38 16.38 1.60
N VAL A 432 -190.32 15.52 2.62
CA VAL A 432 -191.34 14.47 2.85
C VAL A 432 -192.70 15.09 3.15
N GLU A 433 -192.76 16.09 4.03
CA GLU A 433 -194.03 16.72 4.40
C GLU A 433 -194.64 17.51 3.23
N ALA A 434 -193.79 18.12 2.41
CA ALA A 434 -194.20 18.78 1.17
C ALA A 434 -194.86 17.81 0.17
N ALA A 435 -194.37 16.57 0.07
CA ALA A 435 -194.94 15.54 -0.79
C ALA A 435 -196.33 15.08 -0.29
N HIS A 436 -196.56 15.10 1.03
CA HIS A 436 -197.84 14.69 1.62
C HIS A 436 -198.96 15.72 1.39
N ALA A 437 -198.62 17.01 1.35
CA ALA A 437 -199.57 18.10 1.15
C ALA A 437 -200.09 18.25 -0.31
N GLY A 438 -199.67 17.38 -1.23
CA GLY A 438 -200.19 17.33 -2.59
C GLY A 438 -200.10 18.68 -3.34
N SER A 439 -201.19 19.10 -3.98
CA SER A 439 -201.21 20.34 -4.78
C SER A 439 -200.93 21.62 -3.97
N SER A 440 -201.09 21.58 -2.65
CA SER A 440 -200.74 22.68 -1.74
C SER A 440 -199.28 22.68 -1.28
N GLY A 441 -198.51 21.60 -1.53
CA GLY A 441 -197.16 21.39 -1.01
C GLY A 441 -195.99 21.72 -1.95
N LYS A 442 -196.26 22.05 -3.23
CA LYS A 442 -195.21 22.25 -4.25
C LYS A 442 -194.17 23.34 -3.89
N GLY A 443 -194.58 24.42 -3.22
CA GLY A 443 -193.65 25.47 -2.81
C GLY A 443 -192.69 25.05 -1.69
N LEU A 444 -193.14 24.17 -0.79
CA LEU A 444 -192.36 23.69 0.35
C LEU A 444 -191.30 22.66 -0.08
N SER A 445 -191.59 21.85 -1.11
CA SER A 445 -190.67 20.84 -1.64
C SER A 445 -189.43 21.47 -2.28
N VAL A 446 -189.60 22.57 -3.02
CA VAL A 446 -188.50 23.25 -3.70
C VAL A 446 -187.52 23.87 -2.69
N ILE A 447 -188.03 24.45 -1.60
CA ILE A 447 -187.18 25.01 -0.55
C ILE A 447 -186.43 23.89 0.18
N ALA A 448 -187.08 22.76 0.43
CA ALA A 448 -186.46 21.62 1.10
C ALA A 448 -185.31 21.02 0.27
N ASP A 449 -185.47 20.83 -1.03
CA ASP A 449 -184.41 20.31 -1.90
C ASP A 449 -183.22 21.29 -2.00
N GLU A 450 -183.48 22.61 -2.03
CA GLU A 450 -182.43 23.63 -2.05
C GLU A 450 -181.61 23.65 -0.75
N VAL A 451 -182.27 23.58 0.42
CA VAL A 451 -181.59 23.51 1.73
C VAL A 451 -180.78 22.21 1.86
N ARG A 452 -181.27 21.10 1.30
CA ARG A 452 -180.56 19.82 1.30
C ARG A 452 -179.27 19.89 0.48
N SER A 453 -179.36 20.45 -0.72
CA SER A 453 -178.19 20.61 -1.60
C SER A 453 -177.12 21.52 -0.97
N LEU A 454 -177.54 22.61 -0.31
CA LEU A 454 -176.61 23.51 0.37
C LEU A 454 -175.91 22.85 1.58
N ALA A 455 -176.63 22.00 2.31
CA ALA A 455 -176.09 21.24 3.43
C ALA A 455 -175.09 20.16 2.98
N GLU A 456 -175.38 19.40 1.92
CA GLU A 456 -174.43 18.43 1.34
C GLU A 456 -173.16 19.12 0.83
N THR A 457 -173.31 20.24 0.11
CA THR A 457 -172.16 21.03 -0.40
C THR A 457 -171.29 21.56 0.73
N SER A 458 -171.91 21.99 1.85
CA SER A 458 -171.19 22.51 3.01
C SER A 458 -170.47 21.41 3.80
N SER A 459 -171.07 20.22 3.95
CA SER A 459 -170.43 19.05 4.56
C SER A 459 -169.22 18.60 3.75
N GLU A 460 -169.37 18.53 2.42
CA GLU A 460 -168.27 18.13 1.54
C GLU A 460 -167.10 19.13 1.56
N SER A 461 -167.40 20.44 1.61
CA SER A 461 -166.37 21.48 1.78
C SER A 461 -165.66 21.39 3.14
N ALA A 462 -166.41 21.16 4.23
CA ALA A 462 -165.84 20.98 5.56
C ALA A 462 -164.91 19.75 5.60
N LYS A 463 -165.32 18.64 5.00
CA LYS A 463 -164.52 17.41 4.90
C LYS A 463 -163.23 17.62 4.10
N ASN A 464 -163.29 18.37 2.99
CA ASN A 464 -162.11 18.71 2.20
C ASN A 464 -161.12 19.57 2.98
N ILE A 465 -161.59 20.55 3.77
CA ILE A 465 -160.70 21.38 4.60
C ILE A 465 -160.07 20.57 5.74
N SER A 466 -160.76 19.58 6.31
CA SER A 466 -160.22 18.75 7.40
C SER A 466 -159.08 17.80 7.00
N VAL A 467 -158.89 17.54 5.70
CA VAL A 467 -157.85 16.64 5.17
C VAL A 467 -156.58 17.42 4.75
N LEU A 468 -156.64 18.75 4.75
CA LEU A 468 -155.52 19.69 4.59
C LEU A 468 -154.90 20.01 5.95
#